data_AF-A0A194XLY0-F1
#
_entry.id   AF-A0A194XLY0-F1
#
_cell.length_a   1.000
_cell.length_b   1.000
_cell.length_c   1.000
_cell.angle_alpha   90.00
_cell.angle_beta   90.00
_cell.angle_gamma   90.00
#
_symmetry.space_group_name_H-M   'P 1'
#
loop_
_entity.id
_entity.type
_entity.pdbx_description
1 polymer ?
#
loop_
_entity_poly.entity_id
_entity_poly.type
_entity_poly.pdbx_seq_one_letter_code
_entity_poly.pdbx_strand_id
1 'polypeptide(L)'
;MHWKSRIFTASDHDSLVVVEIGCNIGDIVRETMNVGLAVPLGGRPSIGSGLWLQGGIGHLGRLHGLTCDSIVGAVMVSVESGKVFCVGHVPNQYLVTFKAYTAPTYSVRNWIIPLVDRLEAQLTLSSFDKLVASTLPPNLSADAYLYRDNDKLHLGVTMFECSTSLLSVEALAPINTLLGPPDSFKIVDGVGLFDTEMYMSVLHGSRSGGKPSSFKRCLFLKHIGPTNIAEILLKAVETWPSPLCYLHLLQGGGAISDVPAHTTAFGCQDWDFACVVTVYDIARDLLPWSRGAYGADLGLEPRDAVLAVEAFGGNGRRLAALKHSLDPYNVLAYTCPLPKVVKQKLIILVTGDSFAGKDYCAEVWVAVFTAQNLTARAISISEATKREYALERGADLNRLLRDRAYKEQHRPELTRFFHDQLRQRPRLPEERDEAPLTIFSHLVPDHKILDVRVESSKIVVRRGYQDIDGNSSDSKSPSNSTALEYCPSLIFQNDTTGMEAATKFVQDYLFPYVHEDLQSLAHMLLGKAGISADKISIIIVAEFRAQRGRELLRQHGFGKVNIESLLVFGGA
;
A
#
# COMPACT_ATOMS: atom_id res chain seq x y z
N MET A 1 -19.73 34.56 14.73
CA MET A 1 -19.47 33.84 13.47
C MET A 1 -19.40 32.35 13.80
N HIS A 2 -20.50 31.61 13.65
CA HIS A 2 -20.58 30.17 14.00
C HIS A 2 -20.89 29.37 12.73
N TRP A 3 -19.86 28.81 12.09
CA TRP A 3 -19.97 28.00 10.86
C TRP A 3 -19.43 26.58 11.07
N LYS A 4 -19.55 26.02 12.28
CA LYS A 4 -18.67 24.91 12.73
C LYS A 4 -19.06 23.47 12.38
N SER A 5 -20.12 23.22 11.62
CA SER A 5 -20.38 21.93 10.95
C SER A 5 -21.75 22.02 10.30
N ARG A 6 -21.96 21.35 9.16
CA ARG A 6 -23.27 21.30 8.53
C ARG A 6 -23.61 19.84 8.25
N ILE A 7 -24.75 19.39 8.75
CA ILE A 7 -25.21 18.03 8.55
C ILE A 7 -26.12 18.02 7.32
N PHE A 8 -25.88 17.05 6.42
CA PHE A 8 -26.67 16.89 5.21
C PHE A 8 -27.10 15.45 5.07
N THR A 9 -28.39 15.19 5.24
CA THR A 9 -28.98 13.90 4.90
C THR A 9 -29.21 13.86 3.38
N ALA A 10 -28.44 13.07 2.65
CA ALA A 10 -28.71 12.82 1.24
C ALA A 10 -29.91 11.86 1.12
N SER A 11 -30.87 12.17 0.24
CA SER A 11 -32.00 11.28 -0.04
C SER A 11 -31.58 10.19 -1.03
N ASP A 12 -31.08 9.08 -0.48
CA ASP A 12 -31.34 7.68 -0.84
C ASP A 12 -30.25 6.86 -0.14
N HIS A 13 -30.63 6.25 0.99
CA HIS A 13 -29.90 5.23 1.76
C HIS A 13 -28.58 5.57 2.49
N ASP A 14 -27.90 6.70 2.28
CA ASP A 14 -26.68 7.05 3.04
C ASP A 14 -26.75 8.43 3.74
N SER A 15 -26.60 8.44 5.08
CA SER A 15 -26.47 9.66 5.88
C SER A 15 -25.05 10.23 5.76
N LEU A 16 -24.93 11.52 5.44
CA LEU A 16 -23.65 12.20 5.29
C LEU A 16 -23.49 13.35 6.29
N VAL A 17 -22.25 13.61 6.71
CA VAL A 17 -21.90 14.73 7.60
C VAL A 17 -20.78 15.54 6.96
N VAL A 18 -20.99 16.85 6.79
CA VAL A 18 -19.97 17.73 6.24
C VAL A 18 -19.33 18.54 7.36
N VAL A 19 -18.00 18.52 7.39
CA VAL A 19 -17.22 19.13 8.46
C VAL A 19 -16.11 20.02 7.90
N GLU A 20 -15.93 21.18 8.53
CA GLU A 20 -14.75 22.02 8.31
C GLU A 20 -13.50 21.45 8.98
N ILE A 21 -12.35 21.59 8.34
CA ILE A 21 -11.09 21.01 8.82
C ILE A 21 -10.60 21.59 10.16
N GLY A 22 -11.15 22.74 10.58
CA GLY A 22 -10.90 23.40 11.86
C GLY A 22 -11.77 22.92 13.02
N CYS A 23 -12.69 21.98 12.78
CA CYS A 23 -13.52 21.41 13.85
C CYS A 23 -12.69 20.45 14.71
N ASN A 24 -13.03 20.41 16.00
CA ASN A 24 -12.56 19.35 16.87
C ASN A 24 -13.61 18.23 16.94
N ILE A 25 -13.19 17.06 17.41
CA ILE A 25 -14.05 15.88 17.55
C ILE A 25 -15.26 16.16 18.42
N GLY A 26 -15.09 16.88 19.54
CA GLY A 26 -16.17 17.17 20.47
C GLY A 26 -17.29 18.00 19.85
N ASP A 27 -16.94 18.96 19.00
CA ASP A 27 -17.89 19.77 18.24
C ASP A 27 -18.68 18.89 17.27
N ILE A 28 -18.03 17.99 16.54
CA ILE A 28 -18.71 17.09 15.58
C ILE A 28 -19.63 16.12 16.31
N VAL A 29 -19.14 15.44 17.35
CA VAL A 29 -19.92 14.46 18.10
C VAL A 29 -21.17 15.12 18.68
N ARG A 30 -21.05 16.31 19.27
CA ARG A 30 -22.21 17.02 19.84
C ARG A 30 -23.25 17.34 18.77
N GLU A 31 -22.82 17.83 17.61
CA GLU A 31 -23.72 18.19 16.51
C GLU A 31 -24.36 16.97 15.84
N THR A 32 -23.61 15.89 15.60
CA THR A 32 -24.18 14.67 15.01
C THR A 32 -25.13 13.96 15.97
N MET A 33 -24.80 13.93 17.27
CA MET A 33 -25.66 13.34 18.30
C MET A 33 -27.02 14.06 18.40
N ASN A 34 -27.05 15.39 18.24
CA ASN A 34 -28.30 16.17 18.25
C ASN A 34 -29.29 15.77 17.15
N VAL A 35 -28.82 15.13 16.07
CA VAL A 35 -29.66 14.64 14.97
C VAL A 35 -29.73 13.12 14.90
N GLY A 36 -29.27 12.42 15.95
CA GLY A 36 -29.28 10.96 16.02
C GLY A 36 -28.27 10.27 15.09
N LEU A 37 -27.19 10.95 14.72
CA LEU A 37 -26.09 10.42 13.90
C LEU A 37 -24.77 10.33 14.66
N ALA A 38 -23.88 9.46 14.20
CA ALA A 38 -22.51 9.33 14.66
C ALA A 38 -21.54 9.15 13.47
N VAL A 39 -20.34 9.69 13.62
CA VAL A 39 -19.21 9.46 12.72
C VAL A 39 -18.13 8.74 13.52
N PRO A 40 -17.45 7.71 12.98
CA PRO A 40 -16.33 7.07 13.66
C PRO A 40 -15.19 8.07 13.84
N LEU A 41 -14.96 8.53 15.06
CA LEU A 41 -13.95 9.53 15.42
C LEU A 41 -13.08 9.03 16.58
N GLY A 42 -11.97 9.71 16.86
CA GLY A 42 -11.13 9.40 18.02
C GLY A 42 -11.75 9.77 19.36
N GLY A 43 -11.20 9.25 20.46
CA GLY A 43 -11.79 9.42 21.81
C GLY A 43 -11.54 10.77 22.50
N ARG A 44 -10.76 11.68 21.91
CA ARG A 44 -10.36 12.96 22.54
C ARG A 44 -11.13 14.14 21.94
N PRO A 45 -11.97 14.86 22.70
CA PRO A 45 -12.86 15.89 22.14
C PRO A 45 -12.10 17.10 21.58
N SER A 46 -10.92 17.44 22.12
CA SER A 46 -10.13 18.59 21.68
C SER A 46 -9.32 18.37 20.41
N ILE A 47 -9.25 17.14 19.89
CA ILE A 47 -8.43 16.80 18.73
C ILE A 47 -9.13 17.22 17.44
N GLY A 48 -8.35 17.80 16.52
CA GLY A 48 -8.84 18.22 15.21
C GLY A 48 -8.45 17.26 14.09
N SER A 49 -8.47 17.79 12.87
CA SER A 49 -8.38 17.03 11.63
C SER A 49 -7.09 16.28 11.34
N GLY A 50 -5.98 16.66 11.99
CA GLY A 50 -4.72 15.94 11.85
C GLY A 50 -4.83 14.45 12.21
N LEU A 51 -5.78 14.09 13.11
CA LEU A 51 -6.03 12.70 13.48
C LEU A 51 -6.76 11.93 12.37
N TRP A 52 -7.92 12.40 11.95
CA TRP A 52 -8.79 11.65 11.03
C TRP A 52 -8.29 11.63 9.59
N LEU A 53 -7.41 12.55 9.19
CA LEU A 53 -6.73 12.49 7.89
C LEU A 53 -5.64 11.42 7.83
N GLN A 54 -5.20 10.91 8.98
CA GLN A 54 -4.10 9.94 9.09
C GLN A 54 -4.57 8.57 9.55
N GLY A 55 -5.87 8.30 9.53
CA GLY A 55 -6.48 7.10 10.10
C GLY A 55 -7.67 7.50 10.96
N GLY A 56 -7.42 7.74 12.25
CA GLY A 56 -8.46 8.02 13.24
C GLY A 56 -8.93 6.75 13.93
N ILE A 57 -8.33 6.48 15.09
CA ILE A 57 -8.63 5.32 15.94
C ILE A 57 -9.52 5.79 17.09
N GLY A 58 -10.64 5.11 17.31
CA GLY A 58 -11.56 5.43 18.41
C GLY A 58 -12.63 4.36 18.63
N HIS A 59 -13.63 4.68 19.45
CA HIS A 59 -14.55 3.69 20.05
C HIS A 59 -15.42 2.93 19.03
N LEU A 60 -15.73 3.55 17.89
CA LEU A 60 -16.49 2.93 16.81
C LEU A 60 -15.62 2.16 15.80
N GLY A 61 -14.30 2.14 16.00
CA GLY A 61 -13.35 1.55 15.06
C GLY A 61 -13.66 0.10 14.72
N ARG A 62 -13.92 -0.73 15.73
CA ARG A 62 -14.22 -2.16 15.55
C ARG A 62 -15.53 -2.43 14.78
N LEU A 63 -16.47 -1.50 14.78
CA LEU A 63 -17.76 -1.61 14.09
C LEU A 63 -17.74 -1.01 12.67
N HIS A 64 -17.02 0.09 12.48
CA HIS A 64 -17.14 0.92 11.29
C HIS A 64 -15.81 1.25 10.58
N GLY A 65 -14.70 0.71 11.08
CA GLY A 65 -13.36 1.00 10.55
C GLY A 65 -12.78 2.29 11.11
N LEU A 66 -11.64 2.70 10.58
CA LEU A 66 -10.97 3.94 10.96
C LEU A 66 -11.78 5.15 10.48
N THR A 67 -11.55 6.33 11.06
CA THR A 67 -12.24 7.54 10.60
C THR A 67 -12.02 7.82 9.12
N CYS A 68 -10.81 7.57 8.59
CA CYS A 68 -10.49 7.76 7.18
C CYS A 68 -11.29 6.86 6.25
N ASP A 69 -11.75 5.70 6.71
CA ASP A 69 -12.56 4.77 5.94
C ASP A 69 -13.99 5.30 5.75
N SER A 70 -14.41 6.23 6.61
CA SER A 70 -15.68 6.93 6.52
C SER A 70 -15.61 8.23 5.70
N ILE A 71 -14.43 8.67 5.23
CA ILE A 71 -14.31 9.86 4.39
C ILE A 71 -14.69 9.51 2.96
N VAL A 72 -15.79 10.08 2.46
CA VAL A 72 -16.29 9.83 1.09
C VAL A 72 -15.91 10.93 0.11
N GLY A 73 -15.56 12.12 0.60
CA GLY A 73 -15.09 13.22 -0.23
C GLY A 73 -14.42 14.34 0.53
N ALA A 74 -13.61 15.14 -0.17
CA ALA A 74 -12.88 16.28 0.38
C ALA A 74 -12.72 17.42 -0.63
N VAL A 75 -12.71 18.64 -0.12
CA VAL A 75 -12.28 19.84 -0.86
C VAL A 75 -10.85 20.18 -0.45
N MET A 76 -9.98 20.29 -1.44
CA MET A 76 -8.54 20.47 -1.24
C MET A 76 -8.04 21.70 -2.01
N VAL A 77 -6.94 22.27 -1.54
CA VAL A 77 -6.24 23.37 -2.22
C VAL A 77 -4.92 22.82 -2.73
N SER A 78 -4.67 22.94 -4.04
CA SER A 78 -3.39 22.61 -4.65
C SER A 78 -2.33 23.60 -4.17
N VAL A 79 -1.25 23.10 -3.57
CA VAL A 79 -0.14 23.95 -3.12
C VAL A 79 0.69 24.51 -4.26
N GLU A 80 0.68 23.85 -5.43
CA GLU A 80 1.35 24.33 -6.63
C GLU A 80 0.61 25.50 -7.29
N SER A 81 -0.71 25.38 -7.44
CA SER A 81 -1.51 26.34 -8.24
C SER A 81 -2.40 27.26 -7.42
N GLY A 82 -2.58 27.00 -6.12
CA GLY A 82 -3.55 27.69 -5.26
C GLY A 82 -5.01 27.38 -5.60
N LYS A 83 -5.28 26.49 -6.57
CA LYS A 83 -6.65 26.17 -7.01
C LYS A 83 -7.32 25.18 -6.07
N VAL A 84 -8.61 25.40 -5.86
CA VAL A 84 -9.49 24.46 -5.16
C VAL A 84 -9.88 23.32 -6.10
N PHE A 85 -9.86 22.09 -5.60
CA PHE A 85 -10.35 20.91 -6.30
C PHE A 85 -11.06 19.97 -5.34
N CYS A 86 -11.95 19.12 -5.85
CA CYS A 86 -12.69 18.14 -5.06
C CYS A 86 -12.19 16.72 -5.37
N VAL A 87 -12.18 15.87 -4.35
CA VAL A 87 -11.89 14.44 -4.47
C VAL A 87 -13.07 13.67 -3.87
N GLY A 88 -13.54 12.63 -4.56
CA GLY A 88 -14.63 11.78 -4.08
C GLY A 88 -16.02 12.41 -4.17
N HIS A 89 -16.95 11.91 -3.35
CA HIS A 89 -18.34 12.37 -3.29
C HIS A 89 -18.45 13.60 -2.37
N VAL A 90 -18.36 14.78 -2.99
CA VAL A 90 -18.55 16.07 -2.32
C VAL A 90 -19.84 16.68 -2.84
N PRO A 91 -20.86 16.91 -1.99
CA PRO A 91 -22.06 17.61 -2.41
C PRO A 91 -21.70 18.99 -2.98
N ASN A 92 -22.39 19.44 -4.03
CA ASN A 92 -22.02 20.54 -4.95
C ASN A 92 -21.67 21.92 -4.33
N GLN A 93 -21.64 22.07 -3.01
CA GLN A 93 -21.42 23.33 -2.29
C GLN A 93 -20.52 23.22 -1.04
N TYR A 94 -19.89 22.07 -0.74
CA TYR A 94 -19.43 21.79 0.64
C TYR A 94 -18.07 21.08 0.77
N LEU A 95 -17.59 20.95 2.02
CA LEU A 95 -16.23 20.57 2.46
C LEU A 95 -16.06 19.03 2.64
N VAL A 96 -15.16 18.59 3.53
CA VAL A 96 -14.93 17.15 3.83
C VAL A 96 -16.24 16.49 4.23
N THR A 97 -16.56 15.38 3.57
CA THR A 97 -17.82 14.65 3.71
C THR A 97 -17.56 13.27 4.28
N PHE A 98 -18.21 12.97 5.40
CA PHE A 98 -18.18 11.69 6.09
C PHE A 98 -19.44 10.88 5.82
N LYS A 99 -19.31 9.57 5.73
CA LYS A 99 -20.40 8.63 5.99
C LYS A 99 -20.74 8.66 7.47
N ALA A 100 -22.04 8.69 7.79
CA ALA A 100 -22.55 8.69 9.15
C ALA A 100 -23.48 7.50 9.40
N TYR A 101 -23.55 7.12 10.67
CA TYR A 101 -24.29 5.97 11.19
C TYR A 101 -25.32 6.45 12.20
N THR A 102 -26.29 5.60 12.55
CA THR A 102 -27.21 5.89 13.67
C THR A 102 -26.42 6.05 14.96
N ALA A 103 -26.69 7.11 15.72
CA ALA A 103 -26.07 7.36 17.00
C ALA A 103 -26.36 6.22 17.99
N PRO A 104 -25.33 5.55 18.54
CA PRO A 104 -25.52 4.50 19.52
C PRO A 104 -25.53 5.07 20.96
N THR A 105 -26.02 4.23 21.87
CA THR A 105 -25.76 4.37 23.31
C THR A 105 -24.63 3.44 23.72
N TYR A 106 -23.89 3.83 24.74
CA TYR A 106 -22.72 3.11 25.22
C TYR A 106 -22.91 2.66 26.66
N SER A 107 -22.61 1.40 26.91
CA SER A 107 -22.38 0.87 28.25
C SER A 107 -20.87 0.86 28.50
N VAL A 108 -20.43 1.56 29.55
CA VAL A 108 -19.01 1.68 29.93
C VAL A 108 -18.81 1.05 31.29
N ARG A 109 -17.86 0.11 31.35
CA ARG A 109 -17.48 -0.61 32.58
C ARG A 109 -15.99 -0.41 32.82
N ASN A 110 -15.60 -0.06 34.04
CA ASN A 110 -14.20 0.14 34.39
C ASN A 110 -13.77 -0.79 35.54
N TRP A 111 -12.53 -1.27 35.47
CA TRP A 111 -11.85 -2.05 36.50
C TRP A 111 -10.47 -1.45 36.78
N ILE A 112 -10.04 -1.47 38.04
CA ILE A 112 -8.71 -1.09 38.50
C ILE A 112 -8.15 -2.27 39.30
N ILE A 113 -7.19 -2.98 38.70
CA ILE A 113 -6.60 -4.18 39.28
C ILE A 113 -5.19 -3.85 39.75
N PRO A 114 -4.91 -3.87 41.06
CA PRO A 114 -3.55 -3.72 41.56
C PRO A 114 -2.73 -4.95 41.18
N LEU A 115 -1.52 -4.75 40.67
CA LEU A 115 -0.60 -5.83 40.30
C LEU A 115 0.53 -5.89 41.34
N VAL A 116 0.68 -7.03 42.01
CA VAL A 116 1.61 -7.20 43.14
C VAL A 116 3.03 -7.40 42.65
N ASP A 117 3.21 -8.22 41.61
CA ASP A 117 4.52 -8.53 41.04
C ASP A 117 4.51 -8.66 39.51
N ARG A 118 5.70 -8.81 38.92
CA ARG A 118 5.86 -8.95 37.47
C ARG A 118 5.20 -10.21 36.91
N LEU A 119 5.21 -11.32 37.64
CA LEU A 119 4.66 -12.59 37.16
C LEU A 119 3.14 -12.50 37.06
N GLU A 120 2.49 -11.97 38.09
CA GLU A 120 1.07 -11.68 38.10
C GLU A 120 0.69 -10.70 36.96
N ALA A 121 1.49 -9.67 36.75
CA ALA A 121 1.27 -8.72 35.68
C ALA A 121 1.33 -9.37 34.28
N GLN A 122 2.32 -10.24 34.03
CA GLN A 122 2.43 -10.99 32.77
C GLN A 122 1.25 -11.95 32.57
N LEU A 123 0.88 -12.70 33.61
CA LEU A 123 -0.24 -13.66 33.55
C LEU A 123 -1.58 -12.95 33.33
N THR A 124 -1.77 -11.79 33.96
CA THR A 124 -2.96 -10.97 33.80
C THR A 124 -3.04 -10.40 32.39
N LEU A 125 -1.95 -9.87 31.84
CA LEU A 125 -1.90 -9.40 30.44
C LEU A 125 -2.17 -10.53 29.45
N SER A 126 -1.57 -11.71 29.64
CA SER A 126 -1.84 -12.86 28.76
C SER A 126 -3.26 -13.37 28.87
N SER A 127 -3.86 -13.35 30.06
CA SER A 127 -5.25 -13.77 30.26
C SER A 127 -6.21 -12.77 29.62
N PHE A 128 -5.95 -11.47 29.80
CA PHE A 128 -6.73 -10.41 29.19
C PHE A 128 -6.72 -10.50 27.66
N ASP A 129 -5.54 -10.67 27.05
CA ASP A 129 -5.39 -10.81 25.59
C ASP A 129 -6.22 -11.99 25.05
N LYS A 130 -6.03 -13.19 25.63
CA LYS A 130 -6.60 -14.45 25.11
C LYS A 130 -8.05 -14.72 25.48
N LEU A 131 -8.47 -14.26 26.66
CA LEU A 131 -9.78 -14.63 27.21
C LEU A 131 -10.79 -13.49 27.08
N VAL A 132 -10.32 -12.24 27.04
CA VAL A 132 -11.18 -11.05 26.93
C VAL A 132 -11.06 -10.48 25.52
N ALA A 133 -9.95 -9.82 25.19
CA ALA A 133 -9.84 -9.06 23.95
C ALA A 133 -10.14 -9.93 22.71
N SER A 134 -9.50 -11.08 22.57
CA SER A 134 -9.67 -11.93 21.37
C SER A 134 -11.05 -12.59 21.24
N THR A 135 -11.90 -12.57 22.27
CA THR A 135 -13.22 -13.22 22.26
C THR A 135 -14.38 -12.23 22.12
N LEU A 136 -14.12 -10.92 22.26
CA LEU A 136 -15.15 -9.90 22.20
C LEU A 136 -15.74 -9.75 20.80
N PRO A 137 -17.08 -9.66 20.66
CA PRO A 137 -17.72 -9.37 19.38
C PRO A 137 -17.43 -7.92 18.92
N PRO A 138 -17.67 -7.58 17.64
CA PRO A 138 -17.30 -6.28 17.07
C PRO A 138 -17.94 -5.06 17.75
N ASN A 139 -19.11 -5.21 18.38
CA ASN A 139 -19.81 -4.14 19.09
C ASN A 139 -19.29 -3.87 20.50
N LEU A 140 -18.37 -4.71 20.99
CA LEU A 140 -17.66 -4.48 22.24
C LEU A 140 -16.21 -4.09 21.95
N SER A 141 -15.55 -3.43 22.90
CA SER A 141 -14.09 -3.27 22.94
C SER A 141 -13.62 -3.22 24.38
N ALA A 142 -12.39 -3.66 24.65
CA ALA A 142 -11.77 -3.59 25.96
C ALA A 142 -10.36 -3.00 25.84
N ASP A 143 -10.22 -1.77 26.32
CA ASP A 143 -8.94 -1.08 26.41
C ASP A 143 -8.26 -1.42 27.73
N ALA A 144 -6.96 -1.64 27.66
CA ALA A 144 -6.12 -1.85 28.84
C ALA A 144 -5.17 -0.68 29.08
N TYR A 145 -4.92 -0.37 30.35
CA TYR A 145 -4.06 0.71 30.79
C TYR A 145 -3.08 0.20 31.81
N LEU A 146 -1.78 0.38 31.56
CA LEU A 146 -0.77 0.18 32.61
C LEU A 146 -0.33 1.55 33.09
N TYR A 147 -0.45 1.80 34.38
CA TYR A 147 -0.04 3.05 35.03
C TYR A 147 0.39 2.80 36.48
N ARG A 148 1.04 3.81 37.07
CA ARG A 148 1.51 3.78 38.46
C ARG A 148 0.73 4.78 39.27
N ASP A 149 0.29 4.36 40.44
CA ASP A 149 -0.33 5.22 41.42
C ASP A 149 0.20 4.87 42.80
N ASN A 150 0.71 5.87 43.53
CA ASN A 150 1.34 5.69 44.84
C ASN A 150 2.37 4.54 44.86
N ASP A 151 3.27 4.52 43.87
CA ASP A 151 4.31 3.50 43.62
C ASP A 151 3.82 2.06 43.39
N LYS A 152 2.52 1.86 43.24
CA LYS A 152 1.91 0.57 42.90
C LYS A 152 1.56 0.51 41.42
N LEU A 153 1.85 -0.63 40.79
CA LEU A 153 1.46 -0.91 39.42
C LEU A 153 -0.02 -1.30 39.38
N HIS A 154 -0.76 -0.72 38.44
CA HIS A 154 -2.16 -1.02 38.22
C HIS A 154 -2.41 -1.37 36.75
N LEU A 155 -3.29 -2.35 36.55
CA LEU A 155 -3.97 -2.58 35.28
C LEU A 155 -5.37 -1.97 35.36
N GLY A 156 -5.57 -0.87 34.64
CA GLY A 156 -6.90 -0.36 34.33
C GLY A 156 -7.50 -1.10 33.14
N VAL A 157 -8.79 -1.39 33.17
CA VAL A 157 -9.53 -1.88 32.00
C VAL A 157 -10.78 -1.03 31.82
N THR A 158 -11.01 -0.54 30.61
CA THR A 158 -12.29 0.05 30.21
C THR A 158 -12.90 -0.80 29.12
N MET A 159 -14.09 -1.34 29.38
CA MET A 159 -14.87 -2.04 28.36
C MET A 159 -16.01 -1.15 27.87
N PHE A 160 -16.14 -1.05 26.55
CA PHE A 160 -17.21 -0.35 25.86
C PHE A 160 -18.11 -1.36 25.17
N GLU A 161 -19.41 -1.13 25.28
CA GLU A 161 -20.44 -1.86 24.55
C GLU A 161 -21.31 -0.85 23.83
N CYS A 162 -21.33 -0.92 22.49
CA CYS A 162 -22.07 -0.03 21.62
C CYS A 162 -23.37 -0.70 21.16
N SER A 163 -24.51 -0.02 21.33
CA SER A 163 -25.80 -0.52 20.86
C SER A 163 -26.71 0.59 20.34
N THR A 164 -27.39 0.30 19.23
CA THR A 164 -28.49 1.13 18.68
C THR A 164 -29.87 0.66 19.16
N SER A 165 -29.94 -0.44 19.92
CA SER A 165 -31.13 -0.99 20.56
C SER A 165 -30.95 -1.09 22.10
N LEU A 166 -31.96 -1.55 22.84
CA LEU A 166 -31.86 -1.73 24.30
C LEU A 166 -30.68 -2.65 24.65
N LEU A 167 -29.74 -2.13 25.45
CA LEU A 167 -28.55 -2.85 25.90
C LEU A 167 -28.96 -4.09 26.72
N SER A 168 -28.57 -5.29 26.27
CA SER A 168 -28.72 -6.51 27.05
C SER A 168 -27.58 -6.61 28.07
N VAL A 169 -27.91 -6.64 29.35
CA VAL A 169 -26.94 -6.71 30.47
C VAL A 169 -26.24 -8.09 30.55
N GLU A 170 -26.70 -9.08 29.79
CA GLU A 170 -26.33 -10.49 29.95
C GLU A 170 -25.43 -11.01 28.83
N ALA A 171 -24.11 -10.91 29.01
CA ALA A 171 -23.08 -11.79 28.41
C ALA A 171 -21.65 -11.51 28.93
N LEU A 172 -21.43 -11.43 30.25
CA LEU A 172 -20.10 -11.10 30.83
C LEU A 172 -19.56 -12.10 31.86
N ALA A 173 -20.16 -13.28 32.00
CA ALA A 173 -19.73 -14.27 32.99
C ALA A 173 -18.22 -14.63 32.89
N PRO A 174 -17.62 -14.82 31.69
CA PRO A 174 -16.18 -15.10 31.59
C PRO A 174 -15.31 -13.91 32.05
N ILE A 175 -15.74 -12.69 31.76
CA ILE A 175 -14.99 -11.46 32.07
C ILE A 175 -15.04 -11.17 33.58
N ASN A 176 -16.21 -11.33 34.20
CA ASN A 176 -16.35 -11.18 35.66
C ASN A 176 -15.57 -12.25 36.42
N THR A 177 -15.35 -13.43 35.83
CA THR A 177 -14.51 -14.48 36.43
C THR A 177 -13.04 -14.07 36.43
N LEU A 178 -12.58 -13.35 35.40
CA LEU A 178 -11.19 -12.93 35.29
C LEU A 178 -10.88 -11.61 36.01
N LEU A 179 -11.72 -10.59 35.83
CA LEU A 179 -11.47 -9.22 36.32
C LEU A 179 -12.24 -8.90 37.61
N GLY A 180 -13.17 -9.77 38.03
CA GLY A 180 -14.12 -9.47 39.10
C GLY A 180 -15.24 -8.54 38.65
N PRO A 181 -16.10 -8.08 39.58
CA PRO A 181 -17.14 -7.09 39.29
C PRO A 181 -16.50 -5.74 38.92
N PRO A 182 -17.13 -4.94 38.03
CA PRO A 182 -16.61 -3.62 37.67
C PRO A 182 -16.68 -2.64 38.84
N ASP A 183 -15.64 -1.81 38.98
CA ASP A 183 -15.58 -0.72 39.96
C ASP A 183 -16.58 0.40 39.62
N SER A 184 -16.89 0.57 38.33
CA SER A 184 -17.92 1.48 37.88
C SER A 184 -18.62 1.00 36.62
N PHE A 185 -19.91 1.32 36.52
CA PHE A 185 -20.77 1.04 35.37
C PHE A 185 -21.64 2.25 35.07
N LYS A 186 -21.64 2.73 33.82
CA LYS A 186 -22.51 3.82 33.37
C LYS A 186 -23.03 3.54 31.96
N ILE A 187 -24.24 4.02 31.70
CA ILE A 187 -24.81 4.09 30.34
C ILE A 187 -24.79 5.56 29.92
N VAL A 188 -24.15 5.86 28.80
CA VAL A 188 -23.92 7.22 28.30
C VAL A 188 -24.12 7.29 26.78
N ASP A 189 -24.28 8.50 26.28
CA ASP A 189 -24.25 8.77 24.84
C ASP A 189 -22.81 9.06 24.36
N GLY A 190 -22.65 9.42 23.08
CA GLY A 190 -21.34 9.73 22.52
C GLY A 190 -20.63 10.93 23.18
N VAL A 191 -21.38 11.87 23.76
CA VAL A 191 -20.80 13.01 24.48
C VAL A 191 -20.34 12.58 25.87
N GLY A 192 -21.16 11.81 26.58
CA GLY A 192 -20.86 11.30 27.93
C GLY A 192 -19.69 10.32 27.97
N LEU A 193 -19.31 9.70 26.85
CA LEU A 193 -18.07 8.92 26.74
C LEU A 193 -16.83 9.73 27.13
N PHE A 194 -16.76 11.01 26.74
CA PHE A 194 -15.62 11.88 27.01
C PHE A 194 -15.33 12.06 28.51
N ASP A 195 -16.35 11.86 29.37
CA ASP A 195 -16.23 12.03 30.82
C ASP A 195 -16.19 10.70 31.58
N THR A 196 -16.41 9.57 30.90
CA THR A 196 -16.62 8.26 31.55
C THR A 196 -15.45 7.29 31.34
N GLU A 197 -14.74 7.41 30.22
CA GLU A 197 -13.58 6.57 29.91
C GLU A 197 -12.40 6.82 30.87
N MET A 198 -11.67 5.77 31.30
CA MET A 198 -10.51 5.92 32.18
C MET A 198 -9.38 6.76 31.56
N TYR A 199 -9.16 6.63 30.25
CA TYR A 199 -8.23 7.49 29.51
C TYR A 199 -8.50 8.97 29.76
N MET A 200 -9.76 9.38 29.73
CA MET A 200 -10.17 10.76 29.94
C MET A 200 -10.25 11.11 31.42
N SER A 201 -10.96 10.33 32.22
CA SER A 201 -11.31 10.64 33.62
C SER A 201 -10.17 10.42 34.61
N VAL A 202 -9.38 9.35 34.45
CA VAL A 202 -8.34 8.94 35.40
C VAL A 202 -6.95 9.38 34.94
N LEU A 203 -6.62 9.12 33.68
CA LEU A 203 -5.24 9.33 33.19
C LEU A 203 -4.96 10.77 32.76
N HIS A 204 -5.98 11.53 32.34
CA HIS A 204 -5.80 12.90 31.85
C HIS A 204 -6.60 13.97 32.61
N GLY A 205 -7.77 13.62 33.17
CA GLY A 205 -8.73 14.55 33.77
C GLY A 205 -8.41 14.97 35.21
N SER A 206 -7.76 14.13 36.00
CA SER A 206 -7.38 14.44 37.40
C SER A 206 -5.88 14.67 37.60
N ARG A 207 -5.03 14.17 36.70
CA ARG A 207 -3.56 14.16 36.87
C ARG A 207 -2.82 15.22 36.06
N SER A 208 -3.38 15.77 34.98
CA SER A 208 -2.57 16.52 33.99
C SER A 208 -2.45 18.03 34.19
N GLY A 209 -3.21 18.64 35.11
CA GLY A 209 -2.95 19.99 35.67
C GLY A 209 -2.40 21.06 34.70
N GLY A 210 -2.84 21.07 33.44
CA GLY A 210 -2.47 22.08 32.44
C GLY A 210 -1.01 22.15 31.96
N LYS A 211 -0.21 21.06 31.96
CA LYS A 211 1.18 21.10 31.39
C LYS A 211 1.35 20.34 30.06
N PRO A 212 2.15 20.87 29.09
CA PRO A 212 1.89 20.67 27.66
C PRO A 212 2.98 19.89 26.90
N SER A 213 3.63 18.91 27.52
CA SER A 213 4.59 18.08 26.80
C SER A 213 4.52 16.64 27.27
N SER A 214 3.81 15.82 26.50
CA SER A 214 3.86 14.37 26.59
C SER A 214 4.44 13.87 25.28
N PHE A 215 5.62 13.25 25.34
CA PHE A 215 6.00 12.31 24.28
C PHE A 215 4.90 11.25 24.19
N LYS A 216 4.42 10.98 22.99
CA LYS A 216 3.44 9.94 22.70
C LYS A 216 3.79 9.31 21.37
N ARG A 217 3.93 7.99 21.35
CA ARG A 217 4.05 7.21 20.11
C ARG A 217 3.11 6.03 20.20
N CYS A 218 2.44 5.73 19.10
CA CYS A 218 1.60 4.57 19.00
C CYS A 218 2.24 3.52 18.08
N LEU A 219 2.37 2.29 18.58
CA LEU A 219 2.78 1.12 17.81
C LEU A 219 1.63 0.13 17.72
N PHE A 220 1.52 -0.55 16.59
CA PHE A 220 0.48 -1.56 16.38
C PHE A 220 0.99 -2.94 16.79
N LEU A 221 0.31 -3.61 17.70
CA LEU A 221 0.69 -4.94 18.20
C LEU A 221 -0.39 -5.95 17.81
N LYS A 222 0.04 -7.14 17.37
CA LYS A 222 -0.90 -8.23 17.10
C LYS A 222 -1.38 -8.89 18.38
N HIS A 223 -0.51 -9.03 19.37
CA HIS A 223 -0.83 -9.61 20.68
C HIS A 223 -0.04 -8.88 21.76
N ILE A 224 -0.50 -8.93 23.01
CA ILE A 224 0.16 -8.32 24.18
C ILE A 224 0.50 -9.33 25.26
N GLY A 225 -0.08 -10.54 25.18
CA GLY A 225 0.18 -11.66 26.07
C GLY A 225 1.51 -12.41 25.91
N PRO A 226 2.17 -12.45 24.72
CA PRO A 226 3.48 -13.08 24.59
C PRO A 226 4.52 -12.49 25.54
N THR A 227 5.32 -13.36 26.18
CA THR A 227 6.25 -12.97 27.26
C THR A 227 7.23 -11.88 26.84
N ASN A 228 7.79 -11.96 25.64
CA ASN A 228 8.69 -10.95 25.08
C ASN A 228 8.05 -9.56 24.98
N ILE A 229 6.77 -9.46 24.60
CA ILE A 229 6.06 -8.19 24.50
C ILE A 229 5.67 -7.71 25.90
N ALA A 230 5.08 -8.60 26.71
CA ALA A 230 4.68 -8.27 28.08
C ALA A 230 5.87 -7.79 28.94
N GLU A 231 7.04 -8.39 28.80
CA GLU A 231 8.27 -7.94 29.47
C GLU A 231 8.68 -6.53 29.08
N ILE A 232 8.60 -6.19 27.79
CA ILE A 232 8.91 -4.83 27.32
C ILE A 232 7.89 -3.83 27.87
N LEU A 233 6.59 -4.17 27.83
CA LEU A 233 5.53 -3.34 28.38
C LEU A 233 5.72 -3.12 29.89
N LEU A 234 6.06 -4.15 30.66
CA LEU A 234 6.26 -4.03 32.11
C LEU A 234 7.56 -3.30 32.46
N LYS A 235 8.64 -3.53 31.71
CA LYS A 235 9.89 -2.77 31.83
C LYS A 235 9.65 -1.27 31.59
N ALA A 236 8.74 -0.93 30.67
CA ALA A 236 8.31 0.46 30.46
C ALA A 236 7.81 1.07 31.77
N VAL A 237 6.87 0.40 32.43
CA VAL A 237 6.25 0.87 33.68
C VAL A 237 7.28 1.16 34.76
N GLU A 238 8.30 0.31 34.87
CA GLU A 238 9.30 0.45 35.92
C GLU A 238 10.30 1.58 35.71
N THR A 239 10.52 1.95 34.46
CA THR A 239 11.51 2.94 34.05
C THR A 239 10.89 4.32 33.82
N TRP A 240 9.60 4.51 34.17
CA TRP A 240 8.90 5.76 33.95
C TRP A 240 9.56 6.95 34.69
N PRO A 241 9.84 8.04 33.98
CA PRO A 241 10.46 9.23 34.57
C PRO A 241 9.48 10.06 35.41
N SER A 242 8.18 9.79 35.32
CA SER A 242 7.13 10.58 35.97
C SER A 242 5.88 9.72 36.24
N PRO A 243 5.13 10.00 37.32
CA PRO A 243 3.84 9.37 37.59
C PRO A 243 2.75 9.74 36.56
N LEU A 244 3.03 10.65 35.61
CA LEU A 244 2.11 10.98 34.51
C LEU A 244 2.28 10.05 33.30
N CYS A 245 3.29 9.18 33.30
CA CYS A 245 3.48 8.17 32.26
C CYS A 245 2.47 7.04 32.40
N TYR A 246 2.01 6.54 31.26
CA TYR A 246 1.12 5.40 31.14
C TYR A 246 1.36 4.69 29.80
N LEU A 247 0.89 3.45 29.73
CA LEU A 247 0.63 2.72 28.49
C LEU A 247 -0.87 2.62 28.29
N HIS A 248 -1.34 2.85 27.07
CA HIS A 248 -2.73 2.65 26.68
C HIS A 248 -2.75 1.68 25.50
N LEU A 249 -3.40 0.54 25.70
CA LEU A 249 -3.57 -0.55 24.75
C LEU A 249 -5.01 -0.49 24.25
N LEU A 250 -5.24 0.27 23.17
CA LEU A 250 -6.57 0.40 22.57
C LEU A 250 -6.87 -0.85 21.75
N GLN A 251 -8.01 -1.48 21.97
CA GLN A 251 -8.37 -2.67 21.21
C GLN A 251 -8.81 -2.32 19.78
N GLY A 252 -8.13 -2.94 18.81
CA GLY A 252 -8.45 -2.89 17.39
C GLY A 252 -9.19 -4.12 16.88
N GLY A 253 -8.86 -4.52 15.65
CA GLY A 253 -9.54 -5.60 14.94
C GLY A 253 -10.95 -5.22 14.47
N GLY A 254 -11.77 -6.23 14.19
CA GLY A 254 -13.11 -6.05 13.61
C GLY A 254 -13.03 -5.35 12.24
N ALA A 255 -13.91 -4.38 12.01
CA ALA A 255 -13.99 -3.66 10.74
C ALA A 255 -12.67 -2.96 10.32
N ILE A 256 -11.78 -2.63 11.27
CA ILE A 256 -10.45 -2.09 10.96
C ILE A 256 -9.61 -3.09 10.15
N SER A 257 -9.70 -4.38 10.47
CA SER A 257 -8.92 -5.43 9.81
C SER A 257 -9.59 -6.00 8.56
N ASP A 258 -10.88 -5.73 8.37
CA ASP A 258 -11.64 -6.16 7.18
C ASP A 258 -11.30 -5.32 5.94
N VAL A 259 -10.81 -4.08 6.14
CA VAL A 259 -10.38 -3.22 5.05
C VAL A 259 -9.05 -3.74 4.46
N PRO A 260 -8.92 -3.87 3.13
CA PRO A 260 -7.63 -4.27 2.54
C PRO A 260 -6.58 -3.18 2.74
N ALA A 261 -5.35 -3.57 3.11
CA ALA A 261 -4.26 -2.64 3.44
C ALA A 261 -3.90 -1.62 2.34
N HIS A 262 -4.22 -1.88 1.08
CA HIS A 262 -3.93 -0.98 -0.05
C HIS A 262 -5.06 0.01 -0.36
N THR A 263 -6.23 -0.13 0.29
CA THR A 263 -7.44 0.68 0.04
C THR A 263 -7.19 2.16 0.39
N THR A 264 -6.62 2.42 1.56
CA THR A 264 -6.33 3.79 2.04
C THR A 264 -4.83 4.02 2.17
N ALA A 265 -4.43 5.22 2.62
CA ALA A 265 -3.04 5.51 2.95
C ALA A 265 -2.57 4.76 4.22
N PHE A 266 -3.50 4.39 5.10
CA PHE A 266 -3.23 3.67 6.33
C PHE A 266 -2.95 2.19 6.01
N GLY A 267 -1.67 1.82 5.93
CA GLY A 267 -1.24 0.51 5.45
C GLY A 267 -1.10 -0.58 6.51
N CYS A 268 -1.21 -0.24 7.80
CA CYS A 268 -1.03 -1.17 8.91
C CYS A 268 -2.39 -1.62 9.43
N GLN A 269 -3.04 -2.63 8.84
CA GLN A 269 -4.44 -3.00 9.19
C GLN A 269 -4.58 -4.32 10.00
N ASP A 270 -3.55 -5.17 10.00
CA ASP A 270 -3.52 -6.41 10.81
C ASP A 270 -2.92 -6.17 12.20
N TRP A 271 -3.71 -5.63 13.14
CA TRP A 271 -3.32 -5.47 14.54
C TRP A 271 -4.53 -5.55 15.47
N ASP A 272 -4.29 -6.02 16.69
CA ASP A 272 -5.35 -6.19 17.70
C ASP A 272 -5.24 -5.11 18.79
N PHE A 273 -4.07 -4.47 18.93
CA PHE A 273 -3.87 -3.36 19.86
C PHE A 273 -3.09 -2.19 19.25
N ALA A 274 -3.61 -0.98 19.42
CA ALA A 274 -2.85 0.25 19.25
C ALA A 274 -2.22 0.62 20.61
N CYS A 275 -0.91 0.46 20.73
CA CYS A 275 -0.15 0.67 21.95
C CYS A 275 0.43 2.08 22.00
N VAL A 276 -0.24 2.98 22.70
CA VAL A 276 0.25 4.33 22.97
C VAL A 276 1.23 4.27 24.13
N VAL A 277 2.47 4.64 23.86
CA VAL A 277 3.56 4.72 24.84
C VAL A 277 3.94 6.17 25.08
N THR A 278 4.18 6.50 26.35
CA THR A 278 4.62 7.83 26.80
C THR A 278 6.10 7.89 27.15
N VAL A 279 6.85 6.81 26.89
CA VAL A 279 8.29 6.69 27.17
C VAL A 279 9.06 6.30 25.92
N TYR A 280 10.17 7.02 25.70
CA TYR A 280 10.96 7.00 24.46
C TYR A 280 11.55 5.63 24.10
N ASP A 281 12.36 5.06 24.99
CA ASP A 281 13.15 3.86 24.66
C ASP A 281 12.26 2.64 24.37
N ILE A 282 11.07 2.62 24.96
CA ILE A 282 10.09 1.55 24.83
C ILE A 282 9.50 1.49 23.43
N ALA A 283 9.29 2.63 22.77
CA ALA A 283 8.79 2.65 21.40
C ALA A 283 9.76 1.91 20.45
N ARG A 284 11.07 2.05 20.69
CA ARG A 284 12.10 1.37 19.90
C ARG A 284 12.19 -0.12 20.24
N ASP A 285 12.13 -0.46 21.53
CA ASP A 285 12.17 -1.86 21.98
C ASP A 285 10.96 -2.66 21.48
N LEU A 286 9.78 -2.03 21.36
CA LEU A 286 8.56 -2.66 20.83
C LEU A 286 8.52 -2.77 19.31
N LEU A 287 9.23 -1.91 18.57
CA LEU A 287 9.12 -1.83 17.12
C LEU A 287 9.34 -3.18 16.40
N PRO A 288 10.34 -4.02 16.74
CA PRO A 288 10.54 -5.32 16.10
C PRO A 288 9.38 -6.30 16.26
N TRP A 289 8.52 -6.08 17.24
CA TRP A 289 7.33 -6.90 17.53
C TRP A 289 6.04 -6.24 17.05
N SER A 290 6.15 -5.05 16.46
CA SER A 290 5.03 -4.28 15.96
C SER A 290 4.70 -4.62 14.51
N ARG A 291 3.46 -4.29 14.12
CA ARG A 291 2.93 -4.35 12.76
C ARG A 291 3.07 -3.02 12.02
N GLY A 292 3.62 -2.02 12.70
CA GLY A 292 3.80 -0.66 12.21
C GLY A 292 3.69 0.36 13.33
N ALA A 293 3.85 1.63 12.95
CA ALA A 293 3.70 2.77 13.83
C ALA A 293 2.59 3.71 13.34
N TYR A 294 1.97 4.46 14.24
CA TYR A 294 0.91 5.38 13.85
C TYR A 294 1.51 6.71 13.36
N GLY A 295 1.38 7.00 12.06
CA GLY A 295 1.93 8.21 11.44
C GLY A 295 1.47 9.52 12.09
N ALA A 296 0.27 9.54 12.69
CA ALA A 296 -0.29 10.73 13.35
C ALA A 296 0.55 11.23 14.55
N ASP A 297 1.33 10.35 15.17
CA ASP A 297 2.20 10.68 16.29
C ASP A 297 3.63 11.03 15.88
N LEU A 298 3.95 10.99 14.57
CA LEU A 298 5.31 11.11 14.04
C LEU A 298 5.52 12.43 13.31
N GLY A 299 6.69 13.04 13.53
CA GLY A 299 7.11 14.25 12.85
C GLY A 299 8.52 14.16 12.28
N LEU A 300 9.11 15.32 11.99
CA LEU A 300 10.46 15.45 11.45
C LEU A 300 11.58 15.18 12.47
N GLU A 301 11.24 14.78 13.70
CA GLU A 301 12.26 14.51 14.71
C GLU A 301 13.13 13.33 14.26
N PRO A 302 14.47 13.41 14.38
CA PRO A 302 15.36 12.29 14.01
C PRO A 302 15.02 10.97 14.70
N ARG A 303 14.41 11.06 15.88
CA ARG A 303 13.95 9.92 16.69
C ARG A 303 12.78 9.17 16.06
N ASP A 304 11.96 9.87 15.28
CA ASP A 304 10.78 9.30 14.62
C ASP A 304 11.14 8.63 13.30
N ALA A 305 12.32 8.91 12.74
CA ALA A 305 12.71 8.42 11.42
C ALA A 305 12.59 6.89 11.30
N VAL A 306 12.96 6.15 12.33
CA VAL A 306 12.86 4.68 12.34
C VAL A 306 11.40 4.21 12.39
N LEU A 307 10.55 4.89 13.16
CA LEU A 307 9.12 4.58 13.25
C LEU A 307 8.37 4.96 11.95
N ALA A 308 8.76 6.07 11.33
CA ALA A 308 8.11 6.62 10.13
C ALA A 308 8.27 5.70 8.91
N VAL A 309 9.35 4.92 8.85
CA VAL A 309 9.54 3.88 7.82
C VAL A 309 8.42 2.84 7.88
N GLU A 310 7.93 2.54 9.08
CA GLU A 310 6.91 1.51 9.33
C GLU A 310 5.49 2.10 9.44
N ALA A 311 5.31 3.40 9.16
CA ALA A 311 4.05 4.09 9.42
C ALA A 311 2.93 3.81 8.39
N PHE A 312 3.31 3.45 7.16
CA PHE A 312 2.40 3.31 6.03
C PHE A 312 2.41 1.91 5.41
N GLY A 313 3.08 0.94 6.03
CA GLY A 313 3.30 -0.39 5.45
C GLY A 313 3.76 -0.32 3.99
N GLY A 314 3.17 -1.13 3.11
CA GLY A 314 3.48 -1.14 1.69
C GLY A 314 3.11 0.15 0.93
N ASN A 315 2.33 1.07 1.52
CA ASN A 315 1.80 2.25 0.84
C ASN A 315 2.76 3.45 0.85
N GLY A 316 3.83 3.43 1.65
CA GLY A 316 4.72 4.58 1.82
C GLY A 316 5.31 5.11 0.51
N ARG A 317 5.65 4.21 -0.43
CA ARG A 317 6.18 4.57 -1.75
C ARG A 317 5.16 5.28 -2.63
N ARG A 318 3.91 4.78 -2.64
CA ARG A 318 2.80 5.40 -3.37
C ARG A 318 2.54 6.82 -2.84
N LEU A 319 2.58 6.99 -1.53
CA LEU A 319 2.43 8.31 -0.88
C LEU A 319 3.59 9.24 -1.21
N ALA A 320 4.83 8.75 -1.22
CA ALA A 320 5.99 9.55 -1.60
C ALA A 320 5.90 10.05 -3.05
N ALA A 321 5.44 9.20 -3.98
CA ALA A 321 5.20 9.60 -5.36
C ALA A 321 4.09 10.67 -5.48
N LEU A 322 2.96 10.48 -4.78
CA LEU A 322 1.88 11.47 -4.74
C LEU A 322 2.32 12.80 -4.14
N LYS A 323 3.12 12.76 -3.06
CA LYS A 323 3.72 13.94 -2.44
C LYS A 323 4.58 14.71 -3.43
N HIS A 324 5.41 14.01 -4.20
CA HIS A 324 6.26 14.64 -5.20
C HIS A 324 5.44 15.34 -6.30
N SER A 325 4.32 14.74 -6.75
CA SER A 325 3.46 15.36 -7.76
C SER A 325 2.58 16.49 -7.23
N LEU A 326 2.05 16.37 -6.01
CA LEU A 326 1.06 17.30 -5.46
C LEU A 326 1.70 18.45 -4.67
N ASP A 327 2.92 18.25 -4.17
CA ASP A 327 3.70 19.24 -3.43
C ASP A 327 5.18 19.22 -3.86
N PRO A 328 5.48 19.58 -5.13
CA PRO A 328 6.82 19.47 -5.71
C PRO A 328 7.86 20.35 -5.01
N TYR A 329 7.42 21.43 -4.35
CA TYR A 329 8.27 22.35 -3.60
C TYR A 329 8.34 22.03 -2.10
N ASN A 330 7.71 20.94 -1.67
CA ASN A 330 7.66 20.50 -0.28
C ASN A 330 7.18 21.60 0.70
N VAL A 331 6.14 22.33 0.31
CA VAL A 331 5.47 23.37 1.12
C VAL A 331 4.93 22.77 2.42
N LEU A 332 4.37 21.56 2.37
CA LEU A 332 3.81 20.84 3.52
C LEU A 332 4.88 19.94 4.16
N ALA A 333 5.96 20.51 4.70
CA ALA A 333 7.13 19.75 5.13
C ALA A 333 6.99 19.04 6.50
N TYR A 334 6.06 19.47 7.36
CA TYR A 334 6.04 19.10 8.79
C TYR A 334 5.13 17.91 9.14
N THR A 335 4.81 17.05 8.18
CA THR A 335 4.01 15.83 8.40
C THR A 335 4.91 14.62 8.72
N CYS A 336 4.31 13.45 8.99
CA CYS A 336 5.04 12.19 9.09
C CYS A 336 5.98 12.03 7.88
N PRO A 337 7.27 11.75 8.09
CA PRO A 337 8.23 11.57 7.01
C PRO A 337 7.80 10.44 6.07
N LEU A 338 7.98 10.67 4.77
CA LEU A 338 7.76 9.67 3.71
C LEU A 338 9.11 9.13 3.21
N PRO A 339 9.15 7.87 2.74
CA PRO A 339 10.37 7.31 2.16
C PRO A 339 10.83 8.14 0.95
N LYS A 340 12.14 8.19 0.73
CA LYS A 340 12.68 8.90 -0.44
C LYS A 340 12.19 8.24 -1.73
N VAL A 341 11.70 9.07 -2.66
CA VAL A 341 11.37 8.61 -4.01
C VAL A 341 12.68 8.27 -4.72
N VAL A 342 12.91 6.99 -4.97
CA VAL A 342 13.99 6.55 -5.86
C VAL A 342 13.47 6.69 -7.29
N LYS A 343 14.24 7.33 -8.19
CA LYS A 343 13.90 7.37 -9.62
C LYS A 343 13.69 5.95 -10.12
N GLN A 344 12.48 5.64 -10.59
CA GLN A 344 12.14 4.31 -11.12
C GLN A 344 13.08 3.98 -12.28
N LYS A 345 13.77 2.85 -12.17
CA LYS A 345 14.60 2.32 -13.26
C LYS A 345 13.72 1.47 -14.19
N LEU A 346 13.93 1.56 -15.50
CA LEU A 346 13.24 0.72 -16.47
C LEU A 346 14.13 -0.48 -16.84
N ILE A 347 13.56 -1.67 -16.76
CA ILE A 347 14.14 -2.91 -17.29
C ILE A 347 13.31 -3.30 -18.52
N ILE A 348 13.98 -3.43 -19.66
CA ILE A 348 13.35 -3.89 -20.90
C ILE A 348 13.88 -5.28 -21.21
N LEU A 349 13.00 -6.28 -21.19
CA LEU A 349 13.29 -7.62 -21.65
C LEU A 349 13.12 -7.65 -23.17
N VAL A 350 14.15 -8.09 -23.88
CA VAL A 350 14.12 -8.15 -25.35
C VAL A 350 14.07 -9.61 -25.76
N THR A 351 12.88 -10.07 -26.14
CA THR A 351 12.57 -11.47 -26.47
C THR A 351 12.29 -11.64 -27.96
N GLY A 352 12.07 -12.86 -28.45
CA GLY A 352 11.87 -13.15 -29.87
C GLY A 352 12.63 -14.38 -30.36
N ASP A 353 12.38 -14.80 -31.60
CA ASP A 353 12.93 -16.05 -32.14
C ASP A 353 14.39 -15.92 -32.59
N SER A 354 15.01 -17.06 -32.89
CA SER A 354 16.33 -17.08 -33.52
C SER A 354 16.31 -16.24 -34.80
N PHE A 355 17.34 -15.43 -35.01
CA PHE A 355 17.48 -14.53 -36.16
C PHE A 355 16.54 -13.31 -36.21
N ALA A 356 15.66 -13.09 -35.23
CA ALA A 356 14.81 -11.89 -35.20
C ALA A 356 15.56 -10.56 -35.01
N GLY A 357 16.83 -10.59 -34.58
CA GLY A 357 17.65 -9.38 -34.42
C GLY A 357 17.57 -8.71 -33.04
N LYS A 358 17.19 -9.45 -32.00
CA LYS A 358 17.06 -8.97 -30.61
C LYS A 358 18.29 -8.21 -30.10
N ASP A 359 19.48 -8.83 -30.20
CA ASP A 359 20.74 -8.25 -29.74
C ASP A 359 21.01 -6.92 -30.47
N TYR A 360 20.76 -6.87 -31.78
CA TYR A 360 20.89 -5.66 -32.58
C TYR A 360 19.91 -4.56 -32.14
N CYS A 361 18.62 -4.91 -31.93
CA CYS A 361 17.62 -3.95 -31.48
C CYS A 361 17.97 -3.38 -30.09
N ALA A 362 18.39 -4.23 -29.16
CA ALA A 362 18.80 -3.81 -27.82
C ALA A 362 19.96 -2.80 -27.86
N GLU A 363 20.97 -3.03 -28.69
CA GLU A 363 22.10 -2.10 -28.86
C GLU A 363 21.68 -0.77 -29.51
N VAL A 364 20.82 -0.82 -30.53
CA VAL A 364 20.25 0.40 -31.14
C VAL A 364 19.46 1.19 -30.08
N TRP A 365 18.64 0.52 -29.28
CA TRP A 365 17.86 1.19 -28.24
C TRP A 365 18.73 1.81 -27.15
N VAL A 366 19.80 1.14 -26.72
CA VAL A 366 20.81 1.71 -25.81
C VAL A 366 21.43 2.97 -26.40
N ALA A 367 21.80 2.96 -27.67
CA ALA A 367 22.35 4.14 -28.34
C ALA A 367 21.35 5.31 -28.36
N VAL A 368 20.06 5.03 -28.62
CA VAL A 368 19.00 6.05 -28.64
C VAL A 368 18.75 6.64 -27.25
N PHE A 369 18.72 5.81 -26.20
CA PHE A 369 18.60 6.29 -24.82
C PHE A 369 19.81 7.14 -24.40
N THR A 370 21.02 6.67 -24.72
CA THR A 370 22.27 7.37 -24.38
C THR A 370 22.37 8.73 -25.09
N ALA A 371 21.88 8.83 -26.33
CA ALA A 371 21.80 10.10 -27.05
C ALA A 371 20.85 11.12 -26.40
N GLN A 372 19.92 10.68 -25.53
CA GLN A 372 19.04 11.53 -24.73
C GLN A 372 19.53 11.72 -23.29
N ASN A 373 20.83 11.54 -23.03
CA ASN A 373 21.45 11.65 -21.70
C ASN A 373 20.90 10.65 -20.65
N LEU A 374 20.31 9.53 -21.08
CA LEU A 374 19.88 8.46 -20.18
C LEU A 374 20.99 7.41 -20.05
N THR A 375 21.23 6.91 -18.84
CA THR A 375 22.15 5.79 -18.63
C THR A 375 21.48 4.48 -19.01
N ALA A 376 21.91 3.86 -20.11
CA ALA A 376 21.38 2.58 -20.59
C ALA A 376 22.50 1.55 -20.82
N ARG A 377 22.19 0.26 -20.64
CA ARG A 377 23.09 -0.86 -20.94
C ARG A 377 22.28 -2.07 -21.42
N ALA A 378 22.80 -2.79 -22.41
CA ALA A 378 22.27 -4.08 -22.83
C ALA A 378 23.12 -5.20 -22.19
N ILE A 379 22.45 -6.25 -21.69
CA ILE A 379 23.11 -7.43 -21.13
C ILE A 379 22.42 -8.66 -21.72
N SER A 380 23.21 -9.56 -22.29
CA SER A 380 22.69 -10.84 -22.78
C SER A 380 22.76 -11.88 -21.67
N ILE A 381 21.62 -12.52 -21.33
CA ILE A 381 21.59 -13.63 -20.37
C ILE A 381 22.50 -14.80 -20.77
N SER A 382 22.76 -14.95 -22.08
CA SER A 382 23.65 -15.98 -22.63
C SER A 382 25.15 -15.63 -22.55
N GLU A 383 25.51 -14.42 -22.12
CA GLU A 383 26.91 -13.95 -22.11
C GLU A 383 27.78 -14.76 -21.16
N ALA A 384 27.27 -15.13 -19.98
CA ALA A 384 28.01 -15.94 -19.01
C ALA A 384 28.36 -17.33 -19.58
N THR A 385 27.41 -18.00 -20.22
CA THR A 385 27.63 -19.30 -20.86
C THR A 385 28.61 -19.19 -22.03
N LYS A 386 28.53 -18.11 -22.83
CA LYS A 386 29.51 -17.88 -23.91
C LYS A 386 30.92 -17.66 -23.38
N ARG A 387 31.07 -16.97 -22.24
CA ARG A 387 32.38 -16.78 -21.59
C ARG A 387 32.97 -18.09 -21.10
N GLU A 388 32.17 -18.93 -20.47
CA GLU A 388 32.60 -20.26 -19.99
C GLU A 388 32.95 -21.19 -21.16
N TYR A 389 32.12 -21.21 -22.22
CA TYR A 389 32.40 -21.96 -23.44
C TYR A 389 33.68 -21.49 -24.14
N ALA A 390 33.89 -20.17 -24.25
CA ALA A 390 35.09 -19.59 -24.84
C ALA A 390 36.37 -20.03 -24.10
N LEU A 391 36.32 -20.03 -22.77
CA LEU A 391 37.43 -20.46 -21.92
C LEU A 391 37.74 -21.97 -22.07
N GLU A 392 36.71 -22.82 -22.10
CA GLU A 392 36.91 -24.27 -22.17
C GLU A 392 37.29 -24.77 -23.57
N ARG A 393 36.70 -24.17 -24.61
CA ARG A 393 36.86 -24.63 -26.00
C ARG A 393 37.86 -23.81 -26.80
N GLY A 394 38.49 -22.81 -26.18
CA GLY A 394 39.44 -21.93 -26.83
C GLY A 394 38.83 -21.05 -27.92
N ALA A 395 37.51 -20.80 -27.86
CA ALA A 395 36.82 -19.93 -28.80
C ALA A 395 37.01 -18.45 -28.44
N ASP A 396 37.01 -17.57 -29.44
CA ASP A 396 37.16 -16.13 -29.20
C ASP A 396 35.84 -15.53 -28.67
N LEU A 397 35.85 -15.09 -27.40
CA LEU A 397 34.69 -14.50 -26.75
C LEU A 397 34.18 -13.23 -27.46
N ASN A 398 35.08 -12.35 -27.93
CA ASN A 398 34.68 -11.12 -28.60
C ASN A 398 33.96 -11.44 -29.92
N ARG A 399 34.44 -12.45 -30.64
CA ARG A 399 33.78 -12.93 -31.86
C ARG A 399 32.47 -13.66 -31.55
N LEU A 400 32.38 -14.44 -30.47
CA LEU A 400 31.11 -15.07 -30.04
C LEU A 400 30.02 -14.04 -29.68
N LEU A 401 30.42 -12.87 -29.21
CA LEU A 401 29.50 -11.78 -28.85
C LEU A 401 29.13 -10.89 -30.04
N ARG A 402 30.06 -10.64 -30.96
CA ARG A 402 29.91 -9.60 -32.01
C ARG A 402 29.88 -10.12 -33.45
N ASP A 403 30.50 -11.27 -33.73
CA ASP A 403 30.59 -11.88 -35.06
C ASP A 403 29.50 -12.94 -35.23
N ARG A 404 28.51 -12.61 -36.07
CA ARG A 404 27.36 -13.48 -36.33
C ARG A 404 27.77 -14.81 -36.97
N ALA A 405 28.67 -14.79 -37.95
CA ALA A 405 29.07 -15.99 -38.67
C ALA A 405 29.80 -16.96 -37.73
N TYR A 406 30.68 -16.40 -36.90
CA TYR A 406 31.37 -17.15 -35.85
C TYR A 406 30.39 -17.72 -34.81
N LYS A 407 29.40 -16.93 -34.38
CA LYS A 407 28.37 -17.39 -33.42
C LYS A 407 27.53 -18.53 -33.98
N GLU A 408 27.17 -18.52 -35.27
CA GLU A 408 26.43 -19.61 -35.90
C GLU A 408 27.27 -20.88 -36.05
N GLN A 409 28.54 -20.74 -36.42
CA GLN A 409 29.47 -21.87 -36.51
C GLN A 409 29.56 -22.63 -35.17
N HIS A 410 29.60 -21.89 -34.05
CA HIS A 410 29.71 -22.46 -32.71
C HIS A 410 28.34 -22.79 -32.07
N ARG A 411 27.21 -22.46 -32.71
CA ARG A 411 25.87 -22.61 -32.09
C ARG A 411 25.53 -24.05 -31.71
N PRO A 412 25.73 -25.08 -32.55
CA PRO A 412 25.40 -26.47 -32.17
C PRO A 412 26.19 -26.94 -30.94
N GLU A 413 27.47 -26.59 -30.87
CA GLU A 413 28.34 -26.93 -29.74
C GLU A 413 28.01 -26.12 -28.49
N LEU A 414 27.73 -24.82 -28.63
CA LEU A 414 27.31 -23.95 -27.53
C LEU A 414 26.00 -24.43 -26.91
N THR A 415 25.04 -24.87 -27.73
CA THR A 415 23.79 -25.47 -27.27
C THR A 415 24.07 -26.76 -26.52
N ARG A 416 24.94 -27.64 -27.05
CA ARG A 416 25.33 -28.88 -26.36
C ARG A 416 26.02 -28.59 -25.02
N PHE A 417 26.95 -27.64 -25.01
CA PHE A 417 27.63 -27.17 -23.80
C PHE A 417 26.64 -26.69 -22.74
N PHE A 418 25.65 -25.88 -23.14
CA PHE A 418 24.59 -25.43 -22.23
C PHE A 418 23.76 -26.60 -21.67
N HIS A 419 23.38 -27.58 -22.50
CA HIS A 419 22.66 -28.77 -22.01
C HIS A 419 23.50 -29.62 -21.05
N ASP A 420 24.82 -29.72 -21.29
CA ASP A 420 25.72 -30.42 -20.39
C ASP A 420 25.85 -29.68 -19.05
N GLN A 421 25.84 -28.34 -19.05
CA GLN A 421 25.78 -27.53 -17.83
C GLN A 421 24.49 -27.75 -17.05
N LEU A 422 23.33 -27.80 -17.72
CA LEU A 422 22.04 -28.08 -17.09
C LEU A 422 22.01 -29.45 -16.39
N ARG A 423 22.65 -30.48 -16.98
CA ARG A 423 22.75 -31.81 -16.36
C ARG A 423 23.60 -31.81 -15.10
N GLN A 424 24.66 -31.00 -15.06
CA GLN A 424 25.57 -30.91 -13.91
C GLN A 424 25.05 -29.98 -12.81
N ARG A 425 24.20 -29.02 -13.15
CA ARG A 425 23.58 -28.07 -12.23
C ARG A 425 22.07 -27.99 -12.50
N PRO A 426 21.26 -28.89 -11.90
CA PRO A 426 19.83 -28.98 -12.18
C PRO A 426 19.01 -27.73 -11.80
N ARG A 427 19.58 -26.80 -11.03
CA ARG A 427 18.96 -25.51 -10.62
C ARG A 427 19.32 -24.31 -11.52
N LEU A 428 20.19 -24.47 -12.51
CA LEU A 428 20.43 -23.45 -13.55
C LEU A 428 19.16 -22.93 -14.26
N PRO A 429 18.14 -23.76 -14.54
CA PRO A 429 16.91 -23.28 -15.18
C PRO A 429 16.07 -22.36 -14.26
N GLU A 430 15.99 -22.64 -12.96
CA GLU A 430 15.34 -21.75 -11.97
C GLU A 430 16.04 -20.38 -11.86
N GLU A 431 17.31 -20.30 -12.25
CA GLU A 431 18.06 -19.04 -12.34
C GLU A 431 17.90 -18.32 -13.70
N ARG A 432 17.36 -18.99 -14.76
CA ARG A 432 17.46 -18.49 -16.16
C ARG A 432 16.34 -18.84 -17.17
N ASP A 433 15.23 -19.51 -16.82
CA ASP A 433 14.32 -20.15 -17.82
C ASP A 433 13.15 -19.35 -18.44
N GLU A 434 13.05 -19.56 -19.76
CA GLU A 434 11.95 -19.78 -20.74
C GLU A 434 10.57 -19.07 -20.74
N ALA A 435 10.26 -18.11 -19.87
CA ALA A 435 9.12 -17.20 -20.09
C ALA A 435 9.42 -15.77 -19.59
N PRO A 436 8.86 -14.69 -20.18
CA PRO A 436 9.27 -13.35 -19.81
C PRO A 436 8.90 -13.01 -18.37
N LEU A 437 9.89 -12.45 -17.68
CA LEU A 437 9.97 -12.18 -16.26
C LEU A 437 8.96 -11.13 -15.73
N THR A 438 7.91 -10.76 -16.46
CA THR A 438 6.88 -9.83 -15.94
C THR A 438 6.13 -10.41 -14.74
N ILE A 439 6.03 -11.75 -14.66
CA ILE A 439 5.52 -12.50 -13.50
C ILE A 439 6.39 -12.27 -12.25
N PHE A 440 7.68 -11.98 -12.42
CA PHE A 440 8.65 -11.71 -11.34
C PHE A 440 8.84 -10.22 -11.03
N SER A 441 7.94 -9.33 -11.49
CA SER A 441 7.96 -7.90 -11.15
C SER A 441 8.03 -7.64 -9.63
N HIS A 442 7.48 -8.55 -8.83
CA HIS A 442 7.58 -8.54 -7.37
C HIS A 442 9.01 -8.69 -6.83
N LEU A 443 9.96 -9.28 -7.58
CA LEU A 443 11.36 -9.45 -7.18
C LEU A 443 12.19 -8.17 -7.36
N VAL A 444 11.72 -7.19 -8.12
CA VAL A 444 12.41 -5.91 -8.36
C VAL A 444 11.46 -4.71 -8.15
N PRO A 445 10.99 -4.48 -6.91
CA PRO A 445 9.92 -3.52 -6.60
C PRO A 445 10.28 -2.04 -6.89
N ASP A 446 11.56 -1.76 -7.17
CA ASP A 446 12.07 -0.43 -7.55
C ASP A 446 12.23 -0.23 -9.08
N HIS A 447 11.80 -1.20 -9.89
CA HIS A 447 11.97 -1.21 -11.34
C HIS A 447 10.65 -1.43 -12.07
N LYS A 448 10.41 -0.68 -13.15
CA LYS A 448 9.39 -1.02 -14.15
C LYS A 448 9.95 -2.10 -15.07
N ILE A 449 9.21 -3.18 -15.30
CA ILE A 449 9.59 -4.23 -16.27
C ILE A 449 8.67 -4.12 -17.48
N LEU A 450 9.26 -4.11 -18.67
CA LEU A 450 8.57 -4.17 -19.95
C LEU A 450 9.14 -5.34 -20.77
N ASP A 451 8.29 -6.16 -21.36
CA ASP A 451 8.72 -7.18 -22.32
C ASP A 451 8.43 -6.74 -23.76
N VAL A 452 9.47 -6.67 -24.58
CA VAL A 452 9.39 -6.34 -26.00
C VAL A 452 9.83 -7.54 -26.81
N ARG A 453 8.87 -8.16 -27.51
CA ARG A 453 9.14 -9.26 -28.43
C ARG A 453 9.52 -8.73 -29.80
N VAL A 454 10.70 -9.10 -30.28
CA VAL A 454 11.18 -8.77 -31.63
C VAL A 454 10.81 -9.91 -32.58
N GLU A 455 10.10 -9.56 -33.66
CA GLU A 455 9.67 -10.48 -34.70
C GLU A 455 10.21 -10.06 -36.07
N SER A 456 10.27 -11.01 -37.00
CA SER A 456 10.75 -10.78 -38.37
C SER A 456 10.00 -11.70 -39.32
N SER A 457 9.29 -11.13 -40.31
CA SER A 457 8.42 -11.84 -41.25
C SER A 457 9.17 -12.47 -42.43
N LYS A 458 10.44 -12.11 -42.65
CA LYS A 458 11.24 -12.64 -43.76
C LYS A 458 12.56 -13.26 -43.27
N ILE A 459 12.95 -14.37 -43.88
CA ILE A 459 14.35 -14.85 -43.89
C ILE A 459 15.16 -13.87 -44.76
N VAL A 460 15.35 -12.62 -44.31
CA VAL A 460 16.21 -11.67 -45.02
C VAL A 460 17.59 -11.74 -44.40
N VAL A 461 18.44 -12.52 -45.06
CA VAL A 461 19.88 -12.28 -45.08
C VAL A 461 20.09 -10.86 -45.63
N ARG A 462 20.83 -9.99 -44.91
CA ARG A 462 21.87 -9.07 -45.46
C ARG A 462 22.26 -7.93 -44.49
N ARG A 463 23.51 -7.99 -44.01
CA ARG A 463 24.64 -7.08 -44.34
C ARG A 463 25.94 -7.79 -43.90
N GLY A 464 26.96 -8.04 -44.72
CA GLY A 464 27.11 -7.83 -46.16
C GLY A 464 28.12 -8.79 -46.78
N TYR A 465 27.68 -9.58 -47.74
CA TYR A 465 28.53 -10.28 -48.70
C TYR A 465 27.79 -10.25 -50.06
N GLN A 466 28.48 -9.82 -51.10
CA GLN A 466 28.08 -9.97 -52.50
C GLN A 466 28.65 -11.30 -52.99
N ASP A 467 27.79 -12.19 -53.51
CA ASP A 467 28.13 -13.25 -54.47
C ASP A 467 26.88 -13.33 -55.37
N ILE A 468 26.90 -12.87 -56.62
CA ILE A 468 27.40 -13.54 -57.84
C ILE A 468 26.88 -14.99 -57.95
N ASP A 469 25.87 -15.13 -58.81
CA ASP A 469 25.32 -16.31 -59.53
C ASP A 469 25.42 -17.72 -58.95
N GLY A 470 24.27 -18.42 -59.00
CA GLY A 470 24.24 -19.88 -59.23
C GLY A 470 23.28 -20.69 -58.38
N ASN A 471 22.07 -20.94 -58.92
CA ASN A 471 21.22 -22.13 -58.75
C ASN A 471 21.46 -23.06 -57.55
N SER A 472 20.52 -23.11 -56.61
CA SER A 472 20.03 -24.39 -56.07
C SER A 472 18.61 -24.23 -55.52
N SER A 473 17.68 -24.94 -56.13
CA SER A 473 16.31 -25.15 -55.67
C SER A 473 16.31 -25.85 -54.30
N ASP A 474 15.73 -25.21 -53.28
CA ASP A 474 15.12 -25.94 -52.17
C ASP A 474 13.96 -25.12 -51.61
N SER A 475 12.76 -25.48 -52.05
CA SER A 475 11.49 -25.00 -51.53
C SER A 475 11.27 -25.58 -50.13
N LYS A 476 11.69 -24.86 -49.08
CA LYS A 476 11.12 -25.05 -47.75
C LYS A 476 9.95 -24.09 -47.58
N SER A 477 8.76 -24.67 -47.49
CA SER A 477 7.52 -24.03 -47.09
C SER A 477 7.68 -23.28 -45.77
N PRO A 478 6.94 -22.17 -45.56
CA PRO A 478 6.98 -21.46 -44.29
C PRO A 478 6.39 -22.36 -43.23
N SER A 479 7.22 -22.75 -42.26
CA SER A 479 6.78 -23.49 -41.07
C SER A 479 5.72 -22.66 -40.34
N ASN A 480 4.56 -23.27 -40.13
CA ASN A 480 3.44 -22.74 -39.34
C ASN A 480 3.93 -22.02 -38.08
N SER A 481 3.51 -20.76 -37.90
CA SER A 481 3.73 -20.02 -36.67
C SER A 481 3.04 -20.76 -35.52
N THR A 482 3.82 -21.39 -34.65
CA THR A 482 3.35 -21.87 -33.36
C THR A 482 2.80 -20.67 -32.59
N ALA A 483 1.51 -20.73 -32.21
CA ALA A 483 0.89 -19.71 -31.39
C ALA A 483 1.68 -19.56 -30.08
N LEU A 484 1.95 -18.32 -29.68
CA LEU A 484 2.71 -18.03 -28.47
C LEU A 484 1.92 -18.42 -27.23
N GLU A 485 2.56 -19.15 -26.31
CA GLU A 485 1.98 -19.52 -25.01
C GLU A 485 1.88 -18.33 -24.04
N TYR A 486 2.40 -17.15 -24.40
CA TYR A 486 2.31 -15.92 -23.59
C TYR A 486 2.13 -14.64 -24.44
N CYS A 487 1.63 -13.55 -23.83
CA CYS A 487 1.48 -12.24 -24.47
C CYS A 487 2.56 -11.23 -24.01
N PRO A 488 3.45 -10.76 -24.91
CA PRO A 488 4.44 -9.72 -24.58
C PRO A 488 3.80 -8.34 -24.37
N SER A 489 4.50 -7.43 -23.68
CA SER A 489 3.99 -6.06 -23.45
C SER A 489 3.97 -5.21 -24.72
N LEU A 490 4.97 -5.38 -25.59
CA LEU A 490 5.03 -4.78 -26.92
C LEU A 490 5.61 -5.78 -27.92
N ILE A 491 5.25 -5.63 -29.19
CA ILE A 491 5.84 -6.39 -30.31
C ILE A 491 6.50 -5.40 -31.26
N PHE A 492 7.77 -5.64 -31.61
CA PHE A 492 8.51 -4.87 -32.60
C PHE A 492 8.77 -5.74 -33.84
N GLN A 493 8.23 -5.32 -34.99
CA GLN A 493 8.46 -5.97 -36.28
C GLN A 493 9.75 -5.42 -36.92
N ASN A 494 10.80 -6.22 -36.90
CA ASN A 494 12.14 -5.85 -37.38
C ASN A 494 12.35 -6.21 -38.87
N ASP A 495 11.43 -5.77 -39.72
CA ASP A 495 11.39 -6.16 -41.15
C ASP A 495 12.14 -5.20 -42.09
N THR A 496 12.66 -4.09 -41.57
CA THR A 496 13.30 -3.05 -42.37
C THR A 496 14.82 -3.07 -42.16
N THR A 497 15.57 -2.78 -43.21
CA THR A 497 17.04 -2.68 -43.13
C THR A 497 17.44 -1.32 -42.56
N GLY A 498 18.35 -1.31 -41.57
CA GLY A 498 18.85 -0.07 -40.97
C GLY A 498 18.41 0.08 -39.51
N MET A 499 18.74 1.22 -38.89
CA MET A 499 18.38 1.49 -37.49
C MET A 499 17.11 2.36 -37.35
N GLU A 500 16.60 2.91 -38.44
CA GLU A 500 15.51 3.91 -38.43
C GLU A 500 14.23 3.40 -37.76
N ALA A 501 13.76 2.20 -38.11
CA ALA A 501 12.55 1.63 -37.51
C ALA A 501 12.74 1.30 -36.02
N ALA A 502 13.91 0.76 -35.65
CA ALA A 502 14.22 0.46 -34.25
C ALA A 502 14.35 1.74 -33.42
N THR A 503 14.94 2.81 -33.97
CA THR A 503 15.01 4.13 -33.34
C THR A 503 13.62 4.74 -33.15
N LYS A 504 12.81 4.71 -34.21
CA LYS A 504 11.45 5.24 -34.17
C LYS A 504 10.59 4.49 -33.15
N PHE A 505 10.75 3.18 -33.03
CA PHE A 505 10.07 2.38 -32.02
C PHE A 505 10.39 2.85 -30.59
N VAL A 506 11.65 3.21 -30.29
CA VAL A 506 12.00 3.77 -28.97
C VAL A 506 11.28 5.09 -28.73
N GLN A 507 11.29 5.98 -29.72
CA GLN A 507 10.69 7.30 -29.63
C GLN A 507 9.17 7.22 -29.40
N ASP A 508 8.50 6.37 -30.16
CA ASP A 508 7.05 6.28 -30.18
C ASP A 508 6.51 5.45 -28.99
N TYR A 509 7.23 4.40 -28.58
CA TYR A 509 6.69 3.40 -27.65
C TYR A 509 7.49 3.21 -26.36
N LEU A 510 8.79 3.54 -26.30
CA LEU A 510 9.61 3.31 -25.09
C LEU A 510 9.90 4.58 -24.29
N PHE A 511 10.11 5.73 -24.94
CA PHE A 511 10.32 7.03 -24.27
C PHE A 511 9.20 7.46 -23.32
N PRO A 512 7.91 7.20 -23.61
CA PRO A 512 6.84 7.46 -22.65
C PRO A 512 7.04 6.74 -21.30
N TYR A 513 7.81 5.65 -21.24
CA TYR A 513 8.09 4.94 -20.01
C TYR A 513 9.31 5.48 -19.23
N VAL A 514 10.10 6.36 -19.84
CA VAL A 514 11.39 6.82 -19.30
C VAL A 514 11.42 8.32 -18.97
N HIS A 515 10.61 9.14 -19.63
CA HIS A 515 10.63 10.60 -19.44
C HIS A 515 9.46 11.10 -18.59
N GLU A 516 9.75 11.69 -17.42
CA GLU A 516 8.76 12.21 -16.46
C GLU A 516 7.82 13.25 -17.12
N ASP A 517 8.38 14.18 -17.91
CA ASP A 517 7.57 15.18 -18.59
C ASP A 517 6.67 14.58 -19.69
N LEU A 518 7.03 13.47 -20.35
CA LEU A 518 6.16 12.84 -21.35
C LEU A 518 5.06 12.00 -20.69
N GLN A 519 5.28 11.43 -19.51
CA GLN A 519 4.21 10.82 -18.71
C GLN A 519 3.21 11.87 -18.24
N SER A 520 3.73 13.01 -17.77
CA SER A 520 2.92 14.16 -17.36
C SER A 520 2.19 14.79 -18.56
N LEU A 521 2.86 14.92 -19.71
CA LEU A 521 2.30 15.42 -20.96
C LEU A 521 1.26 14.45 -21.56
N ALA A 522 1.45 13.12 -21.51
CA ALA A 522 0.46 12.15 -21.97
C ALA A 522 -0.83 12.23 -21.13
N HIS A 523 -0.69 12.35 -19.80
CA HIS A 523 -1.82 12.63 -18.91
C HIS A 523 -2.48 13.99 -19.20
N MET A 524 -1.67 15.03 -19.42
CA MET A 524 -2.14 16.38 -19.67
C MET A 524 -2.78 16.55 -21.06
N LEU A 525 -2.29 15.86 -22.09
CA LEU A 525 -2.80 15.88 -23.46
C LEU A 525 -4.13 15.14 -23.56
N LEU A 526 -4.30 14.01 -22.87
CA LEU A 526 -5.59 13.34 -22.74
C LEU A 526 -6.64 14.26 -22.07
N GLY A 527 -6.22 15.05 -21.07
CA GLY A 527 -7.07 16.05 -20.42
C GLY A 527 -7.33 17.32 -21.25
N LYS A 528 -6.33 17.83 -21.99
CA LYS A 528 -6.42 19.08 -22.79
C LYS A 528 -7.01 18.89 -24.19
N ALA A 529 -6.94 17.70 -24.78
CA ALA A 529 -7.45 17.42 -26.12
C ALA A 529 -8.99 17.29 -26.17
N GLY A 530 -9.70 17.40 -25.04
CA GLY A 530 -11.17 17.31 -25.01
C GLY A 530 -11.71 15.97 -25.52
N ILE A 531 -10.88 14.91 -25.46
CA ILE A 531 -11.29 13.56 -25.84
C ILE A 531 -12.13 13.03 -24.69
N SER A 532 -13.45 13.21 -24.81
CA SER A 532 -14.44 12.61 -23.91
C SER A 532 -14.29 11.09 -23.95
N ALA A 533 -14.45 10.41 -22.81
CA ALA A 533 -14.24 8.96 -22.68
C ALA A 533 -15.08 8.14 -23.69
N ASP A 534 -16.22 8.67 -24.12
CA ASP A 534 -17.11 8.18 -25.18
C ASP A 534 -16.50 8.17 -26.60
N LYS A 535 -15.35 8.82 -26.82
CA LYS A 535 -14.59 8.78 -28.09
C LYS A 535 -13.40 7.83 -28.06
N ILE A 536 -13.16 7.17 -26.93
CA ILE A 536 -12.15 6.13 -26.78
C ILE A 536 -12.84 4.79 -27.06
N SER A 537 -12.33 4.03 -28.02
CA SER A 537 -12.73 2.64 -28.25
C SER A 537 -11.63 1.71 -27.71
N ILE A 538 -12.01 0.82 -26.79
CA ILE A 538 -11.13 -0.21 -26.27
C ILE A 538 -11.57 -1.53 -26.90
N ILE A 539 -10.72 -2.07 -27.78
CA ILE A 539 -10.95 -3.38 -28.39
C ILE A 539 -10.19 -4.43 -27.58
N ILE A 540 -10.92 -5.30 -26.91
CA ILE A 540 -10.39 -6.44 -26.16
C ILE A 540 -10.23 -7.61 -27.14
N VAL A 541 -8.99 -7.94 -27.50
CA VAL A 541 -8.69 -8.94 -28.55
C VAL A 541 -9.08 -10.36 -28.13
N ALA A 542 -9.04 -10.71 -26.83
CA ALA A 542 -9.55 -11.97 -26.30
C ALA A 542 -10.08 -11.80 -24.86
N GLU A 543 -11.25 -12.35 -24.57
CA GLU A 543 -11.86 -12.32 -23.24
C GLU A 543 -12.19 -13.74 -22.74
N PHE A 544 -11.76 -14.03 -21.51
CA PHE A 544 -12.11 -15.26 -20.78
C PHE A 544 -13.20 -14.94 -19.74
N ARG A 545 -14.36 -15.61 -19.83
CA ARG A 545 -15.54 -15.33 -18.96
C ARG A 545 -15.24 -15.39 -17.46
N ALA A 546 -14.24 -16.16 -17.03
CA ALA A 546 -13.85 -16.29 -15.63
C ALA A 546 -13.26 -15.01 -15.01
N GLN A 547 -12.72 -14.09 -15.82
CA GLN A 547 -11.96 -12.94 -15.32
C GLN A 547 -12.75 -11.62 -15.28
N ARG A 548 -14.01 -11.60 -15.74
CA ARG A 548 -14.93 -10.43 -15.72
C ARG A 548 -14.28 -9.09 -16.13
N GLY A 549 -13.31 -9.13 -17.05
CA GLY A 549 -12.48 -7.97 -17.41
C GLY A 549 -13.28 -6.76 -17.90
N ARG A 550 -14.37 -6.98 -18.65
CA ARG A 550 -15.30 -5.90 -19.05
C ARG A 550 -15.99 -5.23 -17.88
N GLU A 551 -16.37 -6.00 -16.87
CA GLU A 551 -17.08 -5.47 -15.70
C GLU A 551 -16.13 -4.70 -14.79
N LEU A 552 -14.89 -5.18 -14.67
CA LEU A 552 -13.82 -4.53 -13.92
C LEU A 552 -13.43 -3.18 -14.53
N LEU A 553 -13.31 -3.10 -15.86
CA LEU A 553 -13.07 -1.83 -16.56
C LEU A 553 -14.24 -0.85 -16.42
N ARG A 554 -15.48 -1.34 -16.50
CA ARG A 554 -16.68 -0.52 -16.27
C ARG A 554 -16.75 0.03 -14.84
N GLN A 555 -16.36 -0.77 -13.85
CA GLN A 555 -16.33 -0.40 -12.44
C GLN A 555 -15.17 0.57 -12.10
N HIS A 556 -14.07 0.56 -12.85
CA HIS A 556 -12.89 1.41 -12.62
C HIS A 556 -12.84 2.66 -13.53
N GLY A 557 -14.01 3.21 -13.87
CA GLY A 557 -14.11 4.54 -14.52
C GLY A 557 -14.21 4.53 -16.05
N PHE A 558 -14.21 3.36 -16.71
CA PHE A 558 -14.37 3.25 -18.17
C PHE A 558 -15.83 2.95 -18.58
N GLY A 559 -16.81 3.17 -17.70
CA GLY A 559 -18.23 2.85 -17.95
C GLY A 559 -18.89 3.60 -19.12
N LYS A 560 -18.28 4.68 -19.63
CA LYS A 560 -18.76 5.47 -20.77
C LYS A 560 -17.97 5.22 -22.07
N VAL A 561 -16.98 4.34 -22.04
CA VAL A 561 -16.08 3.99 -23.15
C VAL A 561 -16.72 2.88 -23.98
N ASN A 562 -16.63 2.92 -25.32
CA ASN A 562 -17.12 1.82 -26.15
C ASN A 562 -16.14 0.64 -26.07
N ILE A 563 -16.56 -0.48 -25.48
CA ILE A 563 -15.71 -1.66 -25.22
C ILE A 563 -16.24 -2.83 -26.05
N GLU A 564 -15.47 -3.23 -27.07
CA GLU A 564 -15.80 -4.34 -27.97
C GLU A 564 -14.81 -5.50 -27.76
N SER A 565 -15.28 -6.73 -27.91
CA SER A 565 -14.44 -7.94 -27.78
C SER A 565 -14.37 -8.66 -29.11
N LEU A 566 -13.16 -8.95 -29.61
CA LEU A 566 -12.96 -9.60 -30.91
C LEU A 566 -13.07 -11.13 -30.83
N LEU A 567 -12.69 -11.73 -29.69
CA LEU A 567 -12.80 -13.17 -29.42
C LEU A 567 -13.23 -13.40 -27.96
N VAL A 568 -14.22 -14.26 -27.72
CA VAL A 568 -14.69 -14.65 -26.38
C VAL A 568 -14.51 -16.16 -26.23
N PHE A 569 -13.69 -16.58 -25.27
CA PHE A 569 -13.42 -18.00 -25.03
C PHE A 569 -14.07 -18.49 -23.73
N GLY A 570 -14.90 -19.51 -23.86
CA GLY A 570 -15.59 -20.23 -22.78
C GLY A 570 -17.02 -20.62 -23.14
N GLY A 571 -17.22 -21.86 -23.61
CA GLY A 571 -18.50 -22.59 -23.50
C GLY A 571 -18.31 -23.75 -22.51
N ALA A 572 -19.29 -24.19 -21.74
CA ALA A 572 -20.72 -23.95 -21.74
C ALA A 572 -21.20 -22.93 -20.70
#